data_AF-A0A1U9NU46-F1
#
_entry.id   AF-A0A1U9NU46-F1
#
_cell.length_a   1.000
_cell.length_b   1.000
_cell.length_c   1.000
_cell.angle_alpha   90.00
_cell.angle_beta   90.00
_cell.angle_gamma   90.00
#
_symmetry.space_group_name_H-M   'P 1'
#
loop_
_entity.id
_entity.type
_entity.pdbx_description
1 polymer ?
#
loop_
_entity_poly.entity_id
_entity_poly.type
_entity_poly.pdbx_seq_one_letter_code
_entity_poly.pdbx_strand_id
1 'polypeptide(L)'
;MQNPSGVAGHDWLIRASPRTARPDDAACPTHRRTAMRPLLVADPAVPYSRPPREEFGFGPLFTALDLVEHNGWPVERVREELRATRGPFRGWGAPVHPAHLAWTAHALEGYVAARTREQAAAVGAGLPETKPVKQPWTWRTSRTDAPDARGARQYEHTVWGRMYASADGRVRDLWLPSMGRAKTDRTDAELGAVAKVMAFGAPTPRRKRGAQPPLTGTDSTCLPDLVRVFDVGCADGSVEELLSAGTAEASQRFRDDAAPAFVTAATELGVRPGESCVDCKAIAGCTDLKRTPRLWGGRPPALARPRRSVSVWDLRLYAECPAQYHLVRRLHLNDLSAEDRGAQRGRAVDAWLDAEHAERPVRGCRDREIPGPTAVRAGAGLDDTSAREAAGMLAEHRLLCPLNGLDADEQVLVQHRVTAYVPELDIVVLAVPDLVYTHRGRFIWRETKTSARPLWERDSLLHTYPQLALGILLFHAGALGDDPRRSWVELEHLRDVRGESRLERIDPGRAETVDEARAVIAGLTQPLLDDTAYEPRTGRHCHGCQARTWCRPGTAYVTGHPRPSSPDPQTPPRGDAPPHA
;
A
#
# COMPACT_ATOMS: atom_id res chain seq x y z
N MET A 1 7.95 -1.08 -31.36
CA MET A 1 6.95 -0.17 -30.76
C MET A 1 7.71 1.11 -30.39
N GLN A 2 7.20 2.32 -30.64
CA GLN A 2 7.96 3.52 -30.23
C GLN A 2 7.94 3.67 -28.69
N ASN A 3 9.08 4.04 -28.11
CA ASN A 3 9.16 4.33 -26.68
C ASN A 3 8.27 5.54 -26.34
N PRO A 4 7.62 5.55 -25.16
CA PRO A 4 6.89 6.73 -24.71
C PRO A 4 7.85 7.91 -24.49
N SER A 5 7.31 9.13 -24.57
CA SER A 5 8.08 10.36 -24.29
C SER A 5 8.74 10.30 -22.90
N GLY A 6 9.96 10.83 -22.81
CA GLY A 6 10.77 10.84 -21.58
C GLY A 6 11.42 9.48 -21.23
N VAL A 7 11.51 8.56 -22.19
CA VAL A 7 12.15 7.25 -22.01
C VAL A 7 13.10 6.94 -23.17
N ALA A 8 14.31 6.49 -22.83
CA ALA A 8 15.34 6.06 -23.78
C ALA A 8 15.77 4.60 -23.53
N GLY A 9 16.53 4.04 -24.46
CA GLY A 9 17.08 2.67 -24.37
C GLY A 9 16.33 1.65 -25.21
N HIS A 10 16.54 0.37 -24.91
CA HIS A 10 16.04 -0.74 -25.72
C HIS A 10 14.80 -1.39 -25.11
N ASP A 11 13.82 -1.72 -25.96
CA ASP A 11 12.54 -2.34 -25.57
C ASP A 11 12.48 -3.86 -25.80
N TRP A 12 13.53 -4.46 -26.38
CA TRP A 12 13.54 -5.86 -26.81
C TRP A 12 13.49 -6.90 -25.68
N LEU A 13 13.79 -6.51 -24.44
CA LEU A 13 13.74 -7.41 -23.29
C LEU A 13 12.48 -7.15 -22.48
N ILE A 14 11.64 -8.16 -22.33
CA ILE A 14 10.55 -8.17 -21.36
C ILE A 14 10.98 -8.98 -20.14
N ARG A 15 11.02 -8.33 -18.98
CA ARG A 15 11.24 -8.95 -17.68
C ARG A 15 9.98 -8.83 -16.83
N ALA A 16 9.47 -9.96 -16.39
CA ALA A 16 8.24 -10.07 -15.61
C ALA A 16 8.51 -10.65 -14.21
N SER A 17 7.74 -10.20 -13.24
CA SER A 17 7.67 -10.77 -11.90
C SER A 17 6.21 -11.16 -11.60
N PRO A 18 5.95 -12.08 -10.64
CA PRO A 18 4.59 -12.43 -10.25
C PRO A 18 3.71 -11.22 -9.90
N ARG A 19 4.30 -10.19 -9.26
CA ARG A 19 3.59 -8.93 -8.95
C ARG A 19 3.03 -8.25 -10.20
N THR A 20 3.71 -8.36 -11.33
CA THR A 20 3.29 -7.76 -12.60
C THR A 20 2.08 -8.44 -13.21
N ALA A 21 1.81 -9.70 -12.85
CA ALA A 21 0.63 -10.46 -13.30
C ALA A 21 -0.64 -10.10 -12.51
N ARG A 22 -0.52 -9.38 -11.39
CA ARG A 22 -1.69 -8.95 -10.62
C ARG A 22 -2.53 -7.97 -11.44
N PRO A 23 -3.85 -8.16 -11.52
CA PRO A 23 -4.77 -7.12 -11.98
C PRO A 23 -4.64 -5.89 -11.06
N ASP A 24 -4.61 -4.71 -11.66
CA ASP A 24 -4.62 -3.43 -10.95
C ASP A 24 -5.20 -2.39 -11.90
N ASP A 25 -6.50 -2.17 -11.79
CA ASP A 25 -7.24 -1.22 -12.62
C ASP A 25 -6.82 0.23 -12.31
N ALA A 26 -6.14 0.48 -11.20
CA ALA A 26 -5.64 1.80 -10.85
C ALA A 26 -4.20 2.04 -11.34
N ALA A 27 -3.48 1.00 -11.79
CA ALA A 27 -2.12 1.13 -12.32
C ALA A 27 -2.08 1.84 -13.67
N CYS A 28 -1.03 2.63 -13.88
CA CYS A 28 -0.81 3.29 -15.17
C CYS A 28 -0.30 2.28 -16.22
N PRO A 29 -1.01 2.08 -17.36
CA PRO A 29 -0.56 1.17 -18.41
C PRO A 29 0.84 1.51 -18.94
N THR A 30 1.11 2.80 -19.15
CA THR A 30 2.45 3.28 -19.56
C THR A 30 3.54 2.93 -18.53
N HIS A 31 3.26 3.05 -17.23
CA HIS A 31 4.21 2.63 -16.21
C HIS A 31 4.44 1.11 -16.26
N ARG A 32 3.38 0.29 -16.26
CA ARG A 32 3.50 -1.19 -16.30
C ARG A 32 4.34 -1.64 -17.50
N ARG A 33 4.03 -1.11 -18.68
CA ARG A 33 4.74 -1.41 -19.93
C ARG A 33 6.24 -1.08 -19.85
N THR A 34 6.60 0.09 -19.30
CA THR A 34 8.00 0.52 -19.19
C THR A 34 8.75 -0.13 -18.02
N ALA A 35 8.05 -0.51 -16.95
CA ALA A 35 8.59 -1.26 -15.82
C ALA A 35 9.00 -2.68 -16.23
N MET A 36 8.21 -3.32 -17.10
CA MET A 36 8.53 -4.64 -17.70
C MET A 36 9.74 -4.61 -18.64
N ARG A 37 10.23 -3.44 -19.04
CA ARG A 37 11.37 -3.31 -19.97
C ARG A 37 12.58 -2.75 -19.21
N PRO A 38 13.41 -3.62 -18.63
CA PRO A 38 14.47 -3.19 -17.71
C PRO A 38 15.63 -2.47 -18.41
N LEU A 39 15.72 -2.54 -19.74
CA LEU A 39 16.71 -1.82 -20.56
C LEU A 39 16.23 -0.42 -20.99
N LEU A 40 14.97 -0.07 -20.69
CA LEU A 40 14.49 1.31 -20.77
C LEU A 40 14.89 2.09 -19.53
N VAL A 41 15.32 3.33 -19.71
CA VAL A 41 15.71 4.29 -18.68
C VAL A 41 14.97 5.61 -18.87
N ALA A 42 14.81 6.37 -17.78
CA ALA A 42 14.24 7.71 -17.86
C ALA A 42 15.16 8.65 -18.65
N ASP A 43 14.57 9.56 -19.42
CA ASP A 43 15.26 10.62 -20.14
C ASP A 43 14.59 11.98 -19.84
N PRO A 44 15.29 12.93 -19.18
CA PRO A 44 16.66 12.83 -18.69
C PRO A 44 16.82 11.77 -17.57
N ALA A 45 18.04 11.27 -17.42
CA ALA A 45 18.37 10.31 -16.38
C ALA A 45 18.09 10.88 -14.99
N VAL A 46 17.33 10.13 -14.17
CA VAL A 46 17.06 10.49 -12.77
C VAL A 46 18.31 10.19 -11.94
N PRO A 47 18.88 11.18 -11.21
CA PRO A 47 20.01 10.93 -10.32
C PRO A 47 19.71 9.83 -9.31
N TYR A 48 20.67 8.94 -9.08
CA TYR A 48 20.54 7.95 -8.03
C TYR A 48 20.66 8.63 -6.67
N SER A 49 19.62 8.50 -5.85
CA SER A 49 19.58 8.92 -4.45
C SER A 49 19.36 7.70 -3.57
N ARG A 50 20.06 7.64 -2.43
CA ARG A 50 19.87 6.58 -1.44
C ARG A 50 18.75 6.98 -0.49
N PRO A 51 17.83 6.07 -0.14
CA PRO A 51 16.88 6.36 0.91
C PRO A 51 17.63 6.53 2.25
N PRO A 52 17.15 7.41 3.15
CA PRO A 52 17.82 7.68 4.42
C PRO A 52 17.71 6.51 5.41
N ARG A 53 16.73 5.62 5.22
CA ARG A 53 16.53 4.37 5.95
C ARG A 53 16.31 3.22 4.98
N GLU A 54 16.46 1.99 5.47
CA GLU A 54 15.95 0.81 4.76
C GLU A 54 14.44 0.96 4.52
N GLU A 55 14.01 0.73 3.28
CA GLU A 55 12.60 0.86 2.86
C GLU A 55 12.03 -0.48 2.35
N PHE A 56 12.88 -1.48 2.14
CA PHE A 56 12.43 -2.84 1.87
C PHE A 56 12.25 -3.60 3.17
N GLY A 57 10.99 -3.75 3.61
CA GLY A 57 10.68 -4.37 4.90
C GLY A 57 11.24 -5.79 5.09
N PHE A 58 11.40 -6.59 4.04
CA PHE A 58 12.01 -7.93 4.16
C PHE A 58 13.54 -7.94 3.99
N GLY A 59 14.19 -6.81 3.70
CA GLY A 59 15.63 -6.74 3.44
C GLY A 59 16.48 -7.26 4.60
N PRO A 60 16.30 -6.75 5.83
CA PRO A 60 16.99 -7.26 7.01
C PRO A 60 16.64 -8.72 7.31
N LEU A 61 15.37 -9.13 7.13
CA LEU A 61 14.94 -10.52 7.33
C LEU A 61 15.65 -11.48 6.37
N PHE A 62 15.74 -11.16 5.08
CA PHE A 62 16.44 -12.01 4.11
C PHE A 62 17.93 -12.08 4.41
N THR A 63 18.54 -10.98 4.84
CA THR A 63 19.93 -10.97 5.30
C THR A 63 20.12 -11.87 6.53
N ALA A 64 19.18 -11.83 7.49
CA ALA A 64 19.22 -12.67 8.67
C ALA A 64 19.02 -14.16 8.35
N LEU A 65 18.09 -14.48 7.45
CA LEU A 65 17.87 -15.84 6.96
C LEU A 65 19.08 -16.37 6.20
N ASP A 66 19.79 -15.54 5.42
CA ASP A 66 21.03 -15.97 4.77
C ASP A 66 22.10 -16.42 5.79
N LEU A 67 22.21 -15.73 6.94
CA LEU A 67 23.14 -16.13 8.00
C LEU A 67 22.79 -17.51 8.58
N VAL A 68 21.50 -17.78 8.79
CA VAL A 68 21.03 -19.08 9.31
C VAL A 68 21.20 -20.17 8.24
N GLU A 69 20.64 -19.94 7.05
CA GLU A 69 20.47 -20.95 6.01
C GLU A 69 21.76 -21.24 5.21
N HIS A 70 22.66 -20.28 5.09
CA HIS A 70 23.86 -20.40 4.25
C HIS A 70 25.18 -20.26 5.02
N ASN A 71 25.17 -19.62 6.19
CA ASN A 71 26.36 -19.48 7.02
C ASN A 71 26.33 -20.35 8.27
N GLY A 72 25.24 -21.10 8.52
CA GLY A 72 25.11 -22.01 9.64
C GLY A 72 25.06 -21.32 11.01
N TRP A 73 24.64 -20.06 11.05
CA TRP A 73 24.54 -19.33 12.32
C TRP A 73 23.31 -19.81 13.11
N PRO A 74 23.44 -20.04 14.43
CA PRO A 74 22.29 -20.27 15.29
C PRO A 74 21.33 -19.08 15.26
N VAL A 75 20.03 -19.35 15.29
CA VAL A 75 18.98 -18.31 15.26
C VAL A 75 19.18 -17.28 16.37
N GLU A 76 19.48 -17.71 17.60
CA GLU A 76 19.64 -16.78 18.73
C GLU A 76 20.83 -15.82 18.53
N ARG A 77 21.94 -16.32 17.98
CA ARG A 77 23.09 -15.47 17.64
C ARG A 77 22.71 -14.35 16.67
N VAL A 78 21.89 -14.66 15.65
CA VAL A 78 21.42 -13.66 14.67
C VAL A 78 20.47 -12.67 15.34
N ARG A 79 19.58 -13.12 16.24
CA ARG A 79 18.69 -12.24 17.01
C ARG A 79 19.46 -11.28 17.92
N GLU A 80 20.52 -11.75 18.57
CA GLU A 80 21.41 -10.91 19.37
C GLU A 80 22.11 -9.84 18.51
N GLU A 81 22.61 -10.20 17.32
CA GLU A 81 23.22 -9.25 16.38
C GLU A 81 22.19 -8.19 15.93
N LEU A 82 20.96 -8.59 15.60
CA LEU A 82 19.87 -7.67 15.24
C LEU A 82 19.56 -6.69 16.37
N ARG A 83 19.49 -7.16 17.63
CA ARG A 83 19.23 -6.32 18.81
C ARG A 83 20.39 -5.35 19.10
N ALA A 84 21.63 -5.76 18.83
CA ALA A 84 22.83 -4.94 19.05
C ALA A 84 23.11 -3.95 17.92
N THR A 85 22.54 -4.16 16.73
CA THR A 85 22.81 -3.37 15.53
C THR A 85 22.38 -1.91 15.71
N ARG A 86 23.30 -0.99 15.39
CA ARG A 86 23.03 0.44 15.22
C ARG A 86 23.47 0.83 13.81
N GLY A 87 22.55 1.29 12.97
CA GLY A 87 22.84 1.64 11.58
C GLY A 87 22.49 0.52 10.60
N PRO A 88 23.26 0.34 9.51
CA PRO A 88 22.98 -0.71 8.52
C PRO A 88 23.23 -2.10 9.11
N PHE A 89 22.31 -3.04 8.88
CA PHE A 89 22.53 -4.43 9.27
C PHE A 89 23.65 -5.02 8.42
N ARG A 90 24.69 -5.59 9.07
CA ARG A 90 25.94 -6.07 8.42
C ARG A 90 26.81 -5.00 7.76
N GLY A 91 26.56 -3.71 8.02
CA GLY A 91 27.37 -2.61 7.48
C GLY A 91 27.15 -2.30 5.99
N TRP A 92 26.13 -2.90 5.36
CA TRP A 92 25.77 -2.69 3.96
C TRP A 92 24.39 -2.05 3.85
N GLY A 93 24.22 -1.13 2.88
CA GLY A 93 22.93 -0.51 2.60
C GLY A 93 22.57 0.67 3.49
N ALA A 94 21.29 1.00 3.55
CA ALA A 94 20.79 2.11 4.36
C ALA A 94 20.65 1.70 5.84
N PRO A 95 20.74 2.66 6.78
CA PRO A 95 20.48 2.40 8.20
C PRO A 95 19.10 1.79 8.43
N VAL A 96 19.01 0.76 9.28
CA VAL A 96 17.74 0.11 9.62
C VAL A 96 17.14 0.80 10.84
N HIS A 97 15.83 1.07 10.82
CA HIS A 97 15.15 1.65 11.98
C HIS A 97 15.10 0.64 13.15
N PRO A 98 15.31 1.06 14.42
CA PRO A 98 15.35 0.13 15.55
C PRO A 98 14.10 -0.76 15.71
N ALA A 99 12.91 -0.21 15.47
CA ALA A 99 11.67 -1.01 15.50
C ALA A 99 11.58 -2.01 14.34
N HIS A 100 12.20 -1.72 13.19
CA HIS A 100 12.28 -2.67 12.07
C HIS A 100 13.23 -3.83 12.41
N LEU A 101 14.35 -3.57 13.10
CA LEU A 101 15.23 -4.63 13.64
C LEU A 101 14.50 -5.50 14.67
N ALA A 102 13.69 -4.89 15.56
CA ALA A 102 12.89 -5.62 16.55
C ALA A 102 11.86 -6.55 15.86
N TRP A 103 11.12 -6.04 14.88
CA TRP A 103 10.24 -6.87 14.05
C TRP A 103 11.01 -7.98 13.33
N THR A 104 12.18 -7.69 12.76
CA THR A 104 13.00 -8.68 12.04
C THR A 104 13.44 -9.83 12.93
N ALA A 105 13.82 -9.55 14.18
CA ALA A 105 14.22 -10.57 15.14
C ALA A 105 13.04 -11.49 15.53
N HIS A 106 11.82 -10.95 15.59
CA HIS A 106 10.59 -11.72 15.79
C HIS A 106 10.23 -12.57 14.56
N ALA A 107 10.24 -11.93 13.39
CA ALA A 107 9.94 -12.58 12.12
C ALA A 107 10.89 -13.73 11.80
N LEU A 108 12.18 -13.59 12.11
CA LEU A 108 13.18 -14.64 11.92
C LEU A 108 12.82 -15.90 12.70
N GLU A 109 12.45 -15.76 13.97
CA GLU A 109 12.09 -16.88 14.85
C GLU A 109 10.81 -17.57 14.34
N GLY A 110 9.77 -16.80 14.05
CA GLY A 110 8.51 -17.33 13.52
C GLY A 110 8.70 -18.07 12.19
N TYR A 111 9.49 -17.48 11.29
CA TYR A 111 9.78 -18.06 9.98
C TYR A 111 10.54 -19.38 10.08
N VAL A 112 11.63 -19.44 10.86
CA VAL A 112 12.44 -20.66 10.99
C VAL A 112 11.64 -21.77 11.67
N ALA A 113 10.85 -21.44 12.69
CA ALA A 113 9.97 -22.40 13.36
C ALA A 113 8.91 -22.96 12.41
N ALA A 114 8.26 -22.09 11.62
CA ALA A 114 7.31 -22.48 10.59
C ALA A 114 7.94 -23.41 9.54
N ARG A 115 9.10 -23.04 9.00
CA ARG A 115 9.84 -23.84 8.02
C ARG A 115 10.22 -25.22 8.53
N THR A 116 10.66 -25.30 9.79
CA THR A 116 11.05 -26.55 10.45
C THR A 116 9.87 -27.48 10.60
N ARG A 117 8.71 -26.97 11.07
CA ARG A 117 7.48 -27.78 11.20
C ARG A 117 7.01 -28.32 9.86
N GLU A 118 6.97 -27.48 8.83
CA GLU A 118 6.55 -27.89 7.50
C GLU A 118 7.54 -28.91 6.89
N GLN A 119 8.85 -28.74 7.09
CA GLN A 119 9.83 -29.73 6.64
C GLN A 119 9.60 -31.10 7.28
N ALA A 120 9.35 -31.11 8.60
CA ALA A 120 9.11 -32.35 9.34
C ALA A 120 7.81 -33.03 8.86
N ALA A 121 6.76 -32.25 8.62
CA ALA A 121 5.50 -32.77 8.07
C ALA A 121 5.69 -33.36 6.67
N ALA A 122 6.39 -32.65 5.78
CA ALA A 122 6.69 -33.12 4.42
C ALA A 122 7.50 -34.42 4.41
N VAL A 123 8.52 -34.53 5.26
CA VAL A 123 9.31 -35.78 5.41
C VAL A 123 8.46 -36.90 5.98
N GLY A 124 7.60 -36.61 6.97
CA GLY A 124 6.64 -37.57 7.50
C GLY A 124 5.64 -38.07 6.45
N ALA A 125 5.33 -37.25 5.44
CA ALA A 125 4.51 -37.61 4.29
C ALA A 125 5.29 -38.29 3.14
N GLY A 126 6.59 -38.56 3.32
CA GLY A 126 7.42 -39.25 2.33
C GLY A 126 8.04 -38.36 1.26
N LEU A 127 7.96 -37.03 1.37
CA LEU A 127 8.67 -36.12 0.47
C LEU A 127 10.15 -36.00 0.87
N PRO A 128 11.09 -35.86 -0.10
CA PRO A 128 12.49 -35.65 0.20
C PRO A 128 12.71 -34.31 0.93
N GLU A 129 13.75 -34.27 1.76
CA GLU A 129 14.18 -33.04 2.42
C GLU A 129 14.59 -31.97 1.41
N THR A 130 14.12 -30.73 1.57
CA THR A 130 14.48 -29.60 0.71
C THR A 130 15.45 -28.64 1.42
N LYS A 131 16.50 -28.22 0.71
CA LYS A 131 17.58 -27.36 1.24
C LYS A 131 17.55 -25.96 0.64
N PRO A 132 17.99 -24.92 1.38
CA PRO A 132 17.98 -23.54 0.89
C PRO A 132 18.80 -23.35 -0.38
N VAL A 133 18.25 -22.63 -1.37
CA VAL A 133 18.92 -22.29 -2.62
C VAL A 133 19.35 -20.82 -2.59
N LYS A 134 20.67 -20.59 -2.64
CA LYS A 134 21.26 -19.25 -2.49
C LYS A 134 20.96 -18.29 -3.64
N GLN A 135 20.87 -18.80 -4.87
CA GLN A 135 20.66 -17.97 -6.06
C GLN A 135 19.17 -17.88 -6.40
N PRO A 136 18.67 -16.71 -6.79
CA PRO A 136 17.29 -16.58 -7.22
C PRO A 136 17.05 -17.38 -8.49
N TRP A 137 15.84 -17.88 -8.64
CA TRP A 137 15.43 -18.57 -9.84
C TRP A 137 14.91 -17.63 -10.90
N THR A 138 15.28 -17.97 -12.13
CA THR A 138 14.90 -17.23 -13.31
C THR A 138 14.56 -18.22 -14.40
N TRP A 139 13.42 -18.02 -15.05
CA TRP A 139 13.09 -18.68 -16.30
C TRP A 139 13.28 -17.68 -17.43
N ARG A 140 14.14 -18.01 -18.40
CA ARG A 140 14.50 -17.13 -19.52
C ARG A 140 14.40 -17.89 -20.83
N THR A 141 13.84 -17.26 -21.85
CA THR A 141 13.84 -17.80 -23.22
C THR A 141 15.16 -17.51 -23.92
N SER A 142 15.50 -18.28 -24.95
CA SER A 142 16.57 -17.87 -25.88
C SER A 142 16.19 -16.57 -26.58
N ARG A 143 17.21 -15.75 -26.92
CA ARG A 143 17.00 -14.52 -27.66
C ARG A 143 16.77 -14.84 -29.15
N THR A 144 15.71 -14.29 -29.73
CA THR A 144 15.39 -14.43 -31.15
C THR A 144 16.03 -13.32 -31.99
N ASP A 145 16.15 -13.53 -33.30
CA ASP A 145 16.68 -12.52 -34.23
C ASP A 145 15.68 -11.41 -34.50
N ALA A 146 14.43 -11.77 -34.78
CA ALA A 146 13.33 -10.82 -34.97
C ALA A 146 12.54 -10.63 -33.66
N PRO A 147 12.08 -9.40 -33.38
CA PRO A 147 11.13 -9.16 -32.29
C PRO A 147 9.76 -9.76 -32.62
N ASP A 148 9.03 -10.18 -31.59
CA ASP A 148 7.63 -10.58 -31.73
C ASP A 148 6.68 -9.37 -31.79
N ALA A 149 5.36 -9.64 -31.82
CA ALA A 149 4.33 -8.60 -31.91
C ALA A 149 4.36 -7.57 -30.75
N ARG A 150 5.01 -7.90 -29.63
CA ARG A 150 5.16 -7.05 -28.44
C ARG A 150 6.46 -6.24 -28.47
N GLY A 151 7.28 -6.42 -29.51
CA GLY A 151 8.61 -5.85 -29.66
C GLY A 151 9.71 -6.66 -28.95
N ALA A 152 9.39 -7.80 -28.33
CA ALA A 152 10.33 -8.54 -27.51
C ALA A 152 11.11 -9.55 -28.34
N ARG A 153 12.41 -9.66 -28.05
CA ARG A 153 13.30 -10.72 -28.56
C ARG A 153 13.65 -11.75 -27.49
N GLN A 154 13.36 -11.45 -26.22
CA GLN A 154 13.64 -12.34 -25.10
C GLN A 154 12.71 -12.05 -23.92
N TYR A 155 12.33 -13.11 -23.22
CA TYR A 155 11.54 -13.05 -22.00
C TYR A 155 12.36 -13.53 -20.81
N GLU A 156 12.21 -12.83 -19.68
CA GLU A 156 12.75 -13.24 -18.40
C GLU A 156 11.69 -13.16 -17.30
N HIS A 157 11.42 -14.27 -16.64
CA HIS A 157 10.50 -14.35 -15.51
C HIS A 157 11.29 -14.64 -14.24
N THR A 158 11.06 -13.83 -13.20
CA THR A 158 11.77 -13.95 -11.92
C THR A 158 10.79 -14.03 -10.77
N VAL A 159 11.08 -14.86 -9.76
CA VAL A 159 10.32 -14.93 -8.51
C VAL A 159 11.10 -14.26 -7.36
N TRP A 160 10.38 -13.97 -6.28
CA TRP A 160 10.95 -13.48 -5.03
C TRP A 160 10.45 -14.37 -3.90
N GLY A 161 11.12 -14.34 -2.74
CA GLY A 161 10.86 -15.26 -1.62
C GLY A 161 12.11 -16.08 -1.27
N ARG A 162 11.97 -17.03 -0.34
CA ARG A 162 13.01 -18.03 -0.04
C ARG A 162 12.74 -19.29 -0.86
N MET A 163 13.78 -19.82 -1.47
CA MET A 163 13.69 -20.97 -2.38
C MET A 163 14.39 -22.16 -1.75
N TYR A 164 13.77 -23.33 -1.85
CA TYR A 164 14.34 -24.59 -1.39
C TYR A 164 14.19 -25.65 -2.48
N ALA A 165 15.13 -26.59 -2.54
CA ALA A 165 15.07 -27.72 -3.47
C ALA A 165 15.59 -28.99 -2.81
N SER A 166 14.99 -30.13 -3.15
CA SER A 166 15.52 -31.43 -2.76
C SER A 166 16.84 -31.72 -3.47
N ALA A 167 17.66 -32.59 -2.88
CA ALA A 167 18.98 -32.92 -3.44
C ALA A 167 18.90 -33.55 -4.85
N ASP A 168 17.82 -34.27 -5.14
CA ASP A 168 17.53 -34.87 -6.43
C ASP A 168 16.83 -33.91 -7.41
N GLY A 169 16.49 -32.69 -6.98
CA GLY A 169 15.81 -31.68 -7.79
C GLY A 169 14.32 -31.94 -8.05
N ARG A 170 13.76 -33.03 -7.52
CA ARG A 170 12.37 -33.47 -7.78
C ARG A 170 11.32 -32.62 -7.05
N VAL A 171 11.67 -32.03 -5.90
CA VAL A 171 10.78 -31.16 -5.11
C VAL A 171 11.39 -29.78 -4.98
N ARG A 172 10.57 -28.75 -5.20
CA ARG A 172 10.98 -27.35 -5.16
C ARG A 172 9.95 -26.54 -4.39
N ASP A 173 10.39 -25.84 -3.34
CA ASP A 173 9.52 -25.04 -2.50
C ASP A 173 9.83 -23.54 -2.66
N LEU A 174 8.80 -22.72 -2.77
CA LEU A 174 8.91 -21.26 -2.66
C LEU A 174 8.14 -20.78 -1.43
N TRP A 175 8.79 -20.00 -0.59
CA TRP A 175 8.21 -19.41 0.60
C TRP A 175 8.14 -17.90 0.45
N LEU A 176 6.90 -17.38 0.40
CA LEU A 176 6.58 -15.98 0.21
C LEU A 176 6.26 -15.35 1.58
N PRO A 177 7.12 -14.49 2.12
CA PRO A 177 6.85 -13.86 3.41
C PRO A 177 5.77 -12.78 3.26
N SER A 178 4.93 -12.68 4.29
CA SER A 178 3.92 -11.63 4.49
C SER A 178 4.20 -10.91 5.80
N MET A 179 4.05 -9.58 5.84
CA MET A 179 4.43 -8.78 7.03
C MET A 179 3.65 -9.17 8.28
N GLY A 180 2.35 -9.44 8.10
CA GLY A 180 1.42 -9.82 9.15
C GLY A 180 1.19 -11.33 9.18
N ARG A 181 -0.02 -11.73 8.77
CA ARG A 181 -0.45 -13.12 8.63
C ARG A 181 -0.16 -13.66 7.23
N ALA A 182 -0.14 -14.98 7.09
CA ALA A 182 -0.12 -15.65 5.81
C ALA A 182 -1.37 -15.26 5.00
N LYS A 183 -1.17 -15.00 3.72
CA LYS A 183 -2.24 -14.69 2.77
C LYS A 183 -2.81 -15.96 2.19
N THR A 184 -4.11 -15.96 1.93
CA THR A 184 -4.83 -17.07 1.26
C THR A 184 -5.36 -16.66 -0.11
N ASP A 185 -5.28 -15.37 -0.46
CA ASP A 185 -6.03 -14.72 -1.54
C ASP A 185 -5.14 -14.29 -2.72
N ARG A 186 -4.01 -14.97 -2.95
CA ARG A 186 -3.17 -14.69 -4.12
C ARG A 186 -3.88 -15.10 -5.40
N THR A 187 -3.79 -14.26 -6.43
CA THR A 187 -4.50 -14.50 -7.70
C THR A 187 -3.89 -15.65 -8.49
N ASP A 188 -4.71 -16.34 -9.28
CA ASP A 188 -4.26 -17.44 -10.16
C ASP A 188 -3.17 -16.99 -11.14
N ALA A 189 -3.28 -15.76 -11.67
CA ALA A 189 -2.26 -15.19 -12.55
C ALA A 189 -0.90 -15.03 -11.85
N GLU A 190 -0.88 -14.65 -10.56
CA GLU A 190 0.36 -14.59 -9.78
C GLU A 190 0.92 -15.98 -9.53
N LEU A 191 0.09 -16.94 -9.12
CA LEU A 191 0.50 -18.31 -8.83
C LEU A 191 0.97 -19.04 -10.09
N GLY A 192 0.32 -18.87 -11.24
CA GLY A 192 0.76 -19.40 -12.53
C GLY A 192 2.13 -18.84 -12.96
N ALA A 193 2.40 -17.56 -12.69
CA ALA A 193 3.71 -16.96 -12.92
C ALA A 193 4.80 -17.56 -12.02
N VAL A 194 4.49 -17.76 -10.74
CA VAL A 194 5.38 -18.43 -9.78
C VAL A 194 5.67 -19.86 -10.22
N ALA A 195 4.62 -20.63 -10.51
CA ALA A 195 4.69 -22.04 -10.89
C ALA A 195 5.59 -22.24 -12.11
N LYS A 196 5.49 -21.36 -13.12
CA LYS A 196 6.34 -21.43 -14.32
C LYS A 196 7.82 -21.29 -13.99
N VAL A 197 8.18 -20.31 -13.17
CA VAL A 197 9.58 -20.07 -12.80
C VAL A 197 10.09 -21.19 -11.90
N MET A 198 9.27 -21.69 -10.97
CA MET A 198 9.66 -22.79 -10.09
C MET A 198 9.81 -24.12 -10.85
N ALA A 199 8.98 -24.38 -11.85
CA ALA A 199 9.08 -25.61 -12.65
C ALA A 199 10.20 -25.58 -13.70
N PHE A 200 10.34 -24.47 -14.43
CA PHE A 200 11.22 -24.39 -15.61
C PHE A 200 12.43 -23.47 -15.45
N GLY A 201 12.50 -22.73 -14.34
CA GLY A 201 13.62 -21.84 -14.05
C GLY A 201 14.83 -22.59 -13.51
N ALA A 202 15.95 -21.87 -13.52
CA ALA A 202 17.21 -22.31 -12.93
C ALA A 202 17.75 -21.23 -11.97
N PRO A 203 18.57 -21.61 -10.97
CA PRO A 203 19.31 -20.65 -10.16
C PRO A 203 20.25 -19.83 -11.05
N THR A 204 20.16 -18.50 -10.95
CA THR A 204 21.03 -17.60 -11.72
C THR A 204 21.62 -16.50 -10.82
N PRO A 205 22.87 -16.09 -11.06
CA PRO A 205 23.46 -14.95 -10.37
C PRO A 205 22.65 -13.67 -10.61
N ARG A 206 22.48 -12.85 -9.56
CA ARG A 206 21.87 -11.52 -9.71
C ARG A 206 22.71 -10.67 -10.66
N ARG A 207 22.06 -10.04 -11.63
CA ARG A 207 22.71 -9.13 -12.58
C ARG A 207 22.61 -7.68 -12.11
N LYS A 208 23.61 -6.86 -12.47
CA LYS A 208 23.56 -5.40 -12.28
C LYS A 208 22.34 -4.83 -13.02
N ARG A 209 21.72 -3.79 -12.45
CA ARG A 209 20.60 -3.08 -13.09
C ARG A 209 21.05 -2.56 -14.47
N GLY A 210 20.20 -2.73 -15.48
CA GLY A 210 20.47 -2.32 -16.87
C GLY A 210 21.40 -3.25 -17.65
N ALA A 211 21.98 -4.28 -17.02
CA ALA A 211 22.81 -5.25 -17.74
C ALA A 211 21.95 -6.14 -18.65
N GLN A 212 22.44 -6.38 -19.87
CA GLN A 212 21.80 -7.31 -20.81
C GLN A 212 21.90 -8.75 -20.28
N PRO A 213 20.83 -9.56 -20.43
CA PRO A 213 20.87 -10.98 -20.11
C PRO A 213 21.71 -11.77 -21.14
N PRO A 214 22.16 -12.99 -20.78
CA PRO A 214 22.71 -13.93 -21.74
C PRO A 214 21.75 -14.23 -22.89
N LEU A 215 22.31 -14.55 -24.06
CA LEU A 215 21.54 -14.88 -25.27
C LEU A 215 20.78 -16.20 -25.14
N THR A 216 21.31 -17.12 -24.34
CA THR A 216 20.76 -18.44 -24.11
C THR A 216 19.59 -18.39 -23.13
N GLY A 217 18.64 -19.29 -23.33
CA GLY A 217 17.63 -19.59 -22.33
C GLY A 217 18.23 -20.11 -21.02
N THR A 218 17.40 -20.24 -20.01
CA THR A 218 17.75 -21.00 -18.80
C THR A 218 17.44 -22.46 -19.04
N ASP A 219 18.45 -23.31 -18.93
CA ASP A 219 18.27 -24.75 -19.00
C ASP A 219 18.20 -25.33 -17.59
N SER A 220 17.07 -25.95 -17.25
CA SER A 220 16.95 -26.78 -16.05
C SER A 220 17.29 -28.21 -16.45
N THR A 221 18.41 -28.74 -15.98
CA THR A 221 18.86 -30.11 -16.30
C THR A 221 17.98 -31.19 -15.68
N CYS A 222 17.21 -30.84 -14.65
CA CYS A 222 16.20 -31.69 -14.01
C CYS A 222 14.94 -30.85 -13.76
N LEU A 223 13.82 -31.28 -14.33
CA LEU A 223 12.51 -30.69 -14.05
C LEU A 223 11.95 -31.34 -12.78
N PRO A 224 11.32 -30.56 -11.88
CA PRO A 224 10.72 -31.13 -10.68
C PRO A 224 9.51 -31.99 -11.02
N ASP A 225 9.22 -32.94 -10.15
CA ASP A 225 7.92 -33.60 -10.12
C ASP A 225 6.90 -32.78 -9.34
N LEU A 226 7.36 -32.00 -8.36
CA LEU A 226 6.50 -31.22 -7.48
C LEU A 226 7.07 -29.83 -7.19
N VAL A 227 6.24 -28.82 -7.41
CA VAL A 227 6.44 -27.44 -6.98
C VAL A 227 5.43 -27.12 -5.88
N ARG A 228 5.91 -26.63 -4.73
CA ARG A 228 5.06 -26.13 -3.65
C ARG A 228 5.31 -24.65 -3.40
N VAL A 229 4.25 -23.89 -3.12
CA VAL A 229 4.31 -22.46 -2.83
C VAL A 229 3.58 -22.20 -1.52
N PHE A 230 4.26 -21.56 -0.59
CA PHE A 230 3.73 -21.23 0.73
C PHE A 230 3.71 -19.71 0.92
N ASP A 231 2.67 -19.21 1.55
CA ASP A 231 2.68 -17.89 2.19
C ASP A 231 2.98 -18.05 3.68
N VAL A 232 3.77 -17.14 4.25
CA VAL A 232 4.13 -17.18 5.67
C VAL A 232 3.94 -15.84 6.34
N GLY A 233 3.10 -15.83 7.38
CA GLY A 233 2.92 -14.70 8.26
C GLY A 233 4.13 -14.48 9.16
N CYS A 234 4.91 -13.44 8.89
CA CYS A 234 6.10 -13.14 9.67
C CYS A 234 5.78 -12.56 11.07
N ALA A 235 4.58 -12.03 11.29
CA ALA A 235 4.18 -11.53 12.60
C ALA A 235 3.58 -12.62 13.51
N ASP A 236 2.87 -13.61 12.96
CA ASP A 236 2.16 -14.64 13.75
C ASP A 236 2.64 -16.08 13.52
N GLY A 237 3.53 -16.30 12.55
CA GLY A 237 4.06 -17.62 12.20
C GLY A 237 3.07 -18.54 11.48
N SER A 238 1.94 -18.01 10.99
CA SER A 238 0.98 -18.75 10.16
C SER A 238 1.62 -19.18 8.83
N VAL A 239 1.17 -20.31 8.29
CA VAL A 239 1.64 -20.88 7.02
C VAL A 239 0.42 -21.33 6.22
N GLU A 240 0.34 -20.89 4.97
CA GLU A 240 -0.72 -21.30 4.04
C GLU A 240 -0.06 -21.90 2.79
N GLU A 241 -0.45 -23.12 2.43
CA GLU A 241 -0.04 -23.71 1.14
C GLU A 241 -0.93 -23.12 0.03
N LEU A 242 -0.32 -22.34 -0.85
CA LEU A 242 -1.01 -21.66 -1.94
C LEU A 242 -1.10 -22.49 -3.21
N LEU A 243 -0.11 -23.36 -3.41
CA LEU A 243 -0.01 -24.18 -4.62
C LEU A 243 0.82 -25.43 -4.32
N SER A 244 0.34 -26.55 -4.84
CA SER A 244 1.07 -27.81 -4.95
C SER A 244 0.78 -28.38 -6.33
N ALA A 245 1.77 -28.37 -7.23
CA ALA A 245 1.56 -28.63 -8.65
C ALA A 245 2.74 -29.35 -9.29
N GLY A 246 2.44 -30.25 -10.22
CA GLY A 246 3.45 -30.87 -11.09
C GLY A 246 3.89 -29.94 -12.24
N THR A 247 4.96 -30.31 -12.93
CA THR A 247 5.52 -29.50 -14.04
C THR A 247 4.51 -29.24 -15.17
N ALA A 248 3.67 -30.22 -15.52
CA ALA A 248 2.64 -30.06 -16.56
C ALA A 248 1.56 -29.04 -16.15
N GLU A 249 1.05 -29.16 -14.92
CA GLU A 249 0.07 -28.23 -14.36
C GLU A 249 0.64 -26.80 -14.23
N ALA A 250 1.88 -26.67 -13.77
CA ALA A 250 2.58 -25.38 -13.71
C ALA A 250 2.65 -24.70 -15.08
N SER A 251 2.85 -25.47 -16.16
CA SER A 251 2.82 -24.93 -17.51
C SER A 251 1.41 -24.59 -18.01
N GLN A 252 0.38 -25.31 -17.55
CA GLN A 252 -1.01 -25.01 -17.89
C GLN A 252 -1.46 -23.70 -17.24
N ARG A 253 -1.32 -23.58 -15.92
CA ARG A 253 -1.65 -22.35 -15.15
C ARG A 253 -0.94 -21.11 -15.69
N PHE A 254 0.32 -21.26 -16.09
CA PHE A 254 1.01 -20.14 -16.73
C PHE A 254 0.34 -19.69 -18.03
N ARG A 255 -0.06 -20.63 -18.89
CA ARG A 255 -0.69 -20.32 -20.18
C ARG A 255 -2.07 -19.71 -20.00
N ASP A 256 -2.85 -20.23 -19.07
CA ASP A 256 -4.24 -19.85 -18.88
C ASP A 256 -4.36 -18.55 -18.07
N ASP A 257 -3.56 -18.38 -17.03
CA ASP A 257 -3.75 -17.30 -16.06
C ASP A 257 -2.69 -16.19 -16.18
N ALA A 258 -1.41 -16.58 -16.20
CA ALA A 258 -0.31 -15.62 -16.11
C ALA A 258 0.05 -14.96 -17.45
N ALA A 259 0.05 -15.73 -18.54
CA ALA A 259 0.43 -15.25 -19.86
C ALA A 259 -0.50 -14.14 -20.37
N PRO A 260 -1.85 -14.25 -20.26
CA PRO A 260 -2.75 -13.16 -20.62
C PRO A 260 -2.48 -11.89 -19.81
N ALA A 261 -2.29 -12.02 -18.48
CA ALA A 261 -1.99 -10.88 -17.62
C ALA A 261 -0.66 -10.19 -18.00
N PHE A 262 0.38 -10.96 -18.35
CA PHE A 262 1.64 -10.39 -18.82
C PHE A 262 1.55 -9.76 -20.20
N VAL A 263 0.73 -10.31 -21.10
CA VAL A 263 0.47 -9.67 -22.40
C VAL A 263 -0.17 -8.32 -22.16
N THR A 264 -1.27 -8.26 -21.40
CA THR A 264 -1.93 -7.00 -21.05
C THR A 264 -0.95 -5.99 -20.44
N ALA A 265 -0.21 -6.39 -19.41
CA ALA A 265 0.76 -5.50 -18.76
C ALA A 265 1.87 -4.99 -19.70
N ALA A 266 2.23 -5.78 -20.73
CA ALA A 266 3.29 -5.44 -21.68
C ALA A 266 2.82 -4.62 -22.89
N THR A 267 1.52 -4.61 -23.20
CA THR A 267 0.97 -4.01 -24.42
C THR A 267 -0.12 -2.97 -24.21
N GLU A 268 -0.78 -2.95 -23.05
CA GLU A 268 -1.85 -2.00 -22.76
C GLU A 268 -1.37 -0.56 -22.94
N LEU A 269 -2.18 0.24 -23.64
CA LEU A 269 -1.92 1.64 -23.94
C LEU A 269 -2.75 2.53 -23.02
N GLY A 270 -2.31 3.77 -22.87
CA GLY A 270 -2.97 4.76 -22.04
C GLY A 270 -2.13 5.20 -20.86
N VAL A 271 -2.62 6.25 -20.21
CA VAL A 271 -1.98 6.91 -19.07
C VAL A 271 -3.04 7.09 -17.99
N ARG A 272 -2.70 6.67 -16.78
CA ARG A 272 -3.56 6.81 -15.59
C ARG A 272 -2.69 7.25 -14.43
N PRO A 273 -2.50 8.57 -14.21
CA PRO A 273 -1.67 9.07 -13.11
C PRO A 273 -2.12 8.51 -11.75
N GLY A 274 -1.17 8.20 -10.88
CA GLY A 274 -1.42 7.61 -9.57
C GLY A 274 -0.14 7.17 -8.87
N GLU A 275 -0.23 6.18 -7.98
CA GLU A 275 0.92 5.66 -7.23
C GLU A 275 2.06 5.17 -8.13
N SER A 276 1.73 4.61 -9.29
CA SER A 276 2.70 4.18 -10.31
C SER A 276 3.63 5.31 -10.79
N CYS A 277 3.26 6.59 -10.62
CA CYS A 277 4.09 7.72 -11.00
C CYS A 277 5.39 7.80 -10.19
N VAL A 278 5.42 7.25 -8.96
CA VAL A 278 6.62 7.26 -8.09
C VAL A 278 7.81 6.60 -8.79
N ASP A 279 7.60 5.43 -9.41
CA ASP A 279 8.64 4.68 -10.10
C ASP A 279 8.58 4.83 -11.64
N CYS A 280 7.75 5.73 -12.15
CA CYS A 280 7.56 5.88 -13.59
C CYS A 280 8.77 6.52 -14.27
N LYS A 281 9.34 5.79 -15.23
CA LYS A 281 10.44 6.26 -16.09
C LYS A 281 9.98 7.36 -17.06
N ALA A 282 8.72 7.28 -17.52
CA ALA A 282 8.15 8.21 -18.49
C ALA A 282 7.59 9.49 -17.87
N ILE A 283 7.75 9.71 -16.56
CA ILE A 283 7.15 10.86 -15.86
C ILE A 283 7.61 12.20 -16.45
N ALA A 284 8.85 12.28 -16.95
CA ALA A 284 9.42 13.49 -17.52
C ALA A 284 8.64 13.96 -18.75
N GLY A 285 8.18 13.03 -19.60
CA GLY A 285 7.42 13.29 -20.81
C GLY A 285 5.91 13.08 -20.68
N CYS A 286 5.39 12.80 -19.48
CA CYS A 286 3.97 12.54 -19.26
C CYS A 286 3.16 13.84 -19.24
N THR A 287 2.18 13.97 -20.13
CA THR A 287 1.31 15.14 -20.26
C THR A 287 0.05 15.06 -19.40
N ASP A 288 -0.43 13.85 -19.10
CA ASP A 288 -1.64 13.64 -18.28
C ASP A 288 -1.39 13.82 -16.77
N LEU A 289 -0.13 13.70 -16.33
CA LEU A 289 0.24 14.01 -14.95
C LEU A 289 0.39 15.52 -14.78
N LYS A 290 -0.59 16.14 -14.11
CA LYS A 290 -0.58 17.59 -13.89
C LYS A 290 0.67 18.02 -13.10
N ARG A 291 1.43 18.93 -13.69
CA ARG A 291 2.58 19.58 -13.04
C ARG A 291 2.11 20.79 -12.25
N THR A 292 2.47 20.83 -10.98
CA THR A 292 2.01 21.83 -10.01
C THR A 292 3.21 22.45 -9.29
N PRO A 293 4.05 23.21 -10.01
CA PRO A 293 5.21 23.85 -9.39
C PRO A 293 4.76 24.81 -8.29
N ARG A 294 5.48 24.80 -7.18
CA ARG A 294 5.24 25.59 -5.97
C ARG A 294 3.85 25.39 -5.37
N LEU A 295 3.27 24.18 -5.51
CA LEU A 295 1.93 23.84 -5.02
C LEU A 295 1.69 24.33 -3.58
N TRP A 296 2.61 24.01 -2.66
CA TRP A 296 2.62 24.55 -1.29
C TRP A 296 3.85 25.43 -0.97
N GLY A 297 4.72 25.70 -1.95
CA GLY A 297 5.95 26.48 -1.73
C GLY A 297 7.01 25.78 -0.85
N GLY A 298 7.04 24.45 -0.83
CA GLY A 298 8.05 23.68 -0.09
C GLY A 298 9.47 23.89 -0.61
N ARG A 299 10.46 23.64 0.26
CA ARG A 299 11.88 23.73 -0.06
C ARG A 299 12.46 22.33 -0.30
N PRO A 300 13.27 22.12 -1.36
CA PRO A 300 13.96 20.86 -1.56
C PRO A 300 14.82 20.53 -0.34
N PRO A 301 14.89 19.25 0.07
CA PRO A 301 15.78 18.85 1.15
C PRO A 301 17.24 19.07 0.75
N ALA A 302 18.12 19.30 1.73
CA ALA A 302 19.55 19.51 1.49
C ALA A 302 20.23 18.34 0.76
N LEU A 303 19.70 17.12 0.93
CA LEU A 303 20.13 15.92 0.22
C LEU A 303 19.01 15.45 -0.69
N ALA A 304 19.34 15.21 -1.97
CA ALA A 304 18.39 14.65 -2.94
C ALA A 304 17.88 13.28 -2.45
N ARG A 305 16.57 13.08 -2.54
CA ARG A 305 15.88 11.86 -2.09
C ARG A 305 15.26 11.13 -3.28
N PRO A 306 14.98 9.81 -3.14
CA PRO A 306 14.17 9.13 -4.14
C PRO A 306 12.79 9.78 -4.24
N ARG A 307 12.24 9.82 -5.45
CA ARG A 307 10.84 10.20 -5.67
C ARG A 307 9.95 9.44 -4.70
N ARG A 308 8.94 10.13 -4.19
CA ARG A 308 7.94 9.53 -3.31
C ARG A 308 6.57 10.14 -3.52
N SER A 309 5.56 9.40 -3.11
CA SER A 309 4.22 9.94 -2.96
C SER A 309 4.00 10.55 -1.58
N VAL A 310 3.12 11.55 -1.52
CA VAL A 310 2.56 12.09 -0.28
C VAL A 310 1.05 12.24 -0.42
N SER A 311 0.34 11.91 0.65
CA SER A 311 -1.08 12.16 0.83
C SER A 311 -1.32 12.84 2.18
N VAL A 312 -2.49 13.43 2.40
CA VAL A 312 -2.79 14.04 3.72
C VAL A 312 -2.76 13.01 4.85
N TRP A 313 -3.18 11.78 4.59
CA TRP A 313 -3.06 10.70 5.57
C TRP A 313 -1.60 10.50 6.00
N ASP A 314 -0.68 10.45 5.03
CA ASP A 314 0.76 10.32 5.32
C ASP A 314 1.28 11.49 6.16
N LEU A 315 0.88 12.70 5.80
CA LEU A 315 1.28 13.93 6.47
C LEU A 315 0.79 13.97 7.92
N ARG A 316 -0.47 13.60 8.16
CA ARG A 316 -1.05 13.53 9.51
C ARG A 316 -0.39 12.45 10.36
N LEU A 317 -0.18 11.27 9.79
CA LEU A 317 0.47 10.16 10.49
C LEU A 317 1.90 10.52 10.89
N TYR A 318 2.64 11.16 9.99
CA TYR A 318 3.98 11.67 10.28
C TYR A 318 3.95 12.77 11.37
N ALA A 319 3.02 13.72 11.27
CA ALA A 319 2.86 14.80 12.24
C ALA A 319 2.48 14.28 13.63
N GLU A 320 1.79 13.14 13.74
CA GLU A 320 1.54 12.46 15.01
C GLU A 320 2.83 11.77 15.51
N CYS A 321 3.45 10.92 14.69
CA CYS A 321 4.69 10.23 15.02
C CYS A 321 5.50 9.82 13.76
N PRO A 322 6.72 10.36 13.55
CA PRO A 322 7.56 9.99 12.40
C PRO A 322 7.87 8.48 12.32
N ALA A 323 8.15 7.84 13.45
CA ALA A 323 8.39 6.40 13.51
C ALA A 323 7.16 5.60 13.06
N GLN A 324 5.96 5.99 13.47
CA GLN A 324 4.73 5.32 13.05
C GLN A 324 4.53 5.46 11.55
N TYR A 325 4.73 6.65 10.98
CA TYR A 325 4.69 6.85 9.52
C TYR A 325 5.64 5.89 8.80
N HIS A 326 6.90 5.84 9.21
CA HIS A 326 7.89 4.97 8.56
C HIS A 326 7.50 3.48 8.67
N LEU A 327 7.14 3.02 9.87
CA LEU A 327 6.82 1.60 10.11
C LEU A 327 5.53 1.17 9.40
N VAL A 328 4.45 1.95 9.51
CA VAL A 328 3.12 1.59 8.98
C VAL A 328 3.01 1.86 7.48
N ARG A 329 3.51 3.00 7.00
CA ARG A 329 3.29 3.42 5.61
C ARG A 329 4.40 3.05 4.67
N ARG A 330 5.66 3.07 5.12
CA ARG A 330 6.80 2.68 4.27
C ARG A 330 7.10 1.19 4.35
N LEU A 331 7.00 0.61 5.54
CA LEU A 331 7.38 -0.79 5.78
C LEU A 331 6.18 -1.74 5.96
N HIS A 332 4.96 -1.22 6.12
CA HIS A 332 3.73 -2.02 6.34
C HIS A 332 3.80 -2.94 7.57
N LEU A 333 4.49 -2.49 8.63
CA LEU A 333 4.70 -3.21 9.90
C LEU A 333 3.64 -2.84 10.94
N ASN A 334 2.40 -3.20 10.64
CA ASN A 334 1.29 -3.00 11.58
C ASN A 334 1.30 -4.09 12.65
N ASP A 335 0.87 -3.76 13.86
CA ASP A 335 0.44 -4.70 14.86
C ASP A 335 -0.88 -5.29 14.37
N LEU A 336 -1.07 -6.59 14.59
CA LEU A 336 -2.27 -7.30 14.14
C LEU A 336 -3.50 -6.92 14.99
N SER A 337 -3.49 -5.74 15.60
CA SER A 337 -4.56 -5.28 16.47
C SER A 337 -5.80 -4.99 15.64
N ALA A 338 -6.96 -5.26 16.24
CA ALA A 338 -8.23 -4.89 15.65
C ALA A 338 -8.32 -3.36 15.57
N GLU A 339 -8.85 -2.89 14.46
CA GLU A 339 -9.03 -1.47 14.24
C GLU A 339 -10.03 -0.85 15.22
N ASP A 340 -9.86 0.44 15.52
CA ASP A 340 -10.77 1.18 16.40
C ASP A 340 -12.21 1.24 15.85
N ARG A 341 -13.19 1.14 16.75
CA ARG A 341 -14.62 1.12 16.42
C ARG A 341 -15.07 2.33 15.61
N GLY A 342 -14.53 3.52 15.90
CA GLY A 342 -14.87 4.73 15.16
C GLY A 342 -14.43 4.68 13.70
N ALA A 343 -13.27 4.07 13.43
CA ALA A 343 -12.77 3.89 12.07
C ALA A 343 -13.56 2.80 11.32
N GLN A 344 -13.90 1.70 11.98
CA GLN A 344 -14.78 0.67 11.42
C GLN A 344 -16.16 1.25 11.02
N ARG A 345 -16.78 2.01 11.93
CA ARG A 345 -18.05 2.71 11.67
C ARG A 345 -17.94 3.66 10.47
N GLY A 346 -16.88 4.48 10.44
CA GLY A 346 -16.64 5.42 9.35
C GLY A 346 -16.52 4.74 7.99
N ARG A 347 -15.77 3.64 7.91
CA ARG A 347 -15.67 2.85 6.67
C ARG A 347 -16.97 2.17 6.26
N ALA A 348 -17.79 1.73 7.21
CA ALA A 348 -19.08 1.14 6.89
C ALA A 348 -20.01 2.16 6.20
N VAL A 349 -20.01 3.41 6.70
CA VAL A 349 -20.73 4.52 6.09
C VAL A 349 -20.17 4.84 4.70
N ASP A 350 -18.86 5.01 4.59
CA ASP A 350 -18.16 5.33 3.35
C ASP A 350 -18.39 4.28 2.25
N ALA A 351 -18.21 2.99 2.57
CA ALA A 351 -18.41 1.90 1.63
C ALA A 351 -19.86 1.81 1.10
N TRP A 352 -20.85 2.12 1.94
CA TRP A 352 -22.23 2.19 1.48
C TRP A 352 -22.44 3.37 0.54
N LEU A 353 -21.97 4.57 0.93
CA LEU A 353 -22.09 5.77 0.09
C LEU A 353 -21.40 5.59 -1.26
N ASP A 354 -20.21 5.01 -1.28
CA ASP A 354 -19.46 4.73 -2.50
C ASP A 354 -20.25 3.80 -3.45
N ALA A 355 -20.82 2.72 -2.90
CA ALA A 355 -21.61 1.78 -3.68
C ALA A 355 -22.85 2.45 -4.30
N GLU A 356 -23.62 3.19 -3.50
CA GLU A 356 -24.84 3.85 -3.97
C GLU A 356 -24.58 5.00 -4.95
N HIS A 357 -23.46 5.72 -4.78
CA HIS A 357 -23.06 6.82 -5.66
C HIS A 357 -22.36 6.34 -6.95
N ALA A 358 -21.80 5.13 -6.94
CA ALA A 358 -21.18 4.52 -8.13
C ALA A 358 -22.21 3.97 -9.12
N GLU A 359 -23.45 3.73 -8.68
CA GLU A 359 -24.52 3.20 -9.54
C GLU A 359 -24.76 4.08 -10.79
N ARG A 360 -25.17 3.41 -11.86
CA ARG A 360 -25.52 4.03 -13.14
C ARG A 360 -26.92 3.56 -13.59
N PRO A 361 -27.84 4.48 -13.94
CA PRO A 361 -27.70 5.95 -13.93
C PRO A 361 -27.52 6.51 -12.51
N VAL A 362 -26.85 7.66 -12.40
CA VAL A 362 -26.61 8.35 -11.12
C VAL A 362 -27.94 8.66 -10.44
N ARG A 363 -28.03 8.40 -9.14
CA ARG A 363 -29.20 8.73 -8.31
C ARG A 363 -28.77 9.22 -6.93
N GLY A 364 -29.44 10.25 -6.42
CA GLY A 364 -29.25 10.73 -5.06
C GLY A 364 -29.86 9.81 -4.01
N CYS A 365 -29.41 9.96 -2.76
CA CYS A 365 -29.86 9.13 -1.65
C CYS A 365 -31.26 9.46 -1.14
N ARG A 366 -31.89 10.57 -1.60
CA ARG A 366 -33.22 11.01 -1.11
C ARG A 366 -34.29 9.94 -1.21
N ASP A 367 -34.27 9.10 -2.23
CA ASP A 367 -35.32 8.09 -2.45
C ASP A 367 -34.82 6.67 -2.24
N ARG A 368 -33.60 6.52 -1.71
CA ARG A 368 -32.99 5.22 -1.41
C ARG A 368 -33.45 4.70 -0.05
N GLU A 369 -33.60 3.39 0.03
CA GLU A 369 -33.81 2.71 1.30
C GLU A 369 -32.50 2.70 2.08
N ILE A 370 -32.50 3.36 3.25
CA ILE A 370 -31.34 3.40 4.12
C ILE A 370 -31.25 2.09 4.89
N PRO A 371 -30.10 1.39 4.90
CA PRO A 371 -29.96 0.14 5.62
C PRO A 371 -30.18 0.35 7.12
N GLY A 372 -31.05 -0.46 7.72
CA GLY A 372 -31.24 -0.48 9.16
C GLY A 372 -29.99 -1.00 9.91
N PRO A 373 -29.90 -0.80 11.24
CA PRO A 373 -28.72 -1.20 12.03
C PRO A 373 -28.34 -2.68 11.87
N THR A 374 -29.32 -3.58 11.74
CA THR A 374 -29.07 -5.02 11.55
C THR A 374 -28.33 -5.32 10.26
N ALA A 375 -28.69 -4.65 9.15
CA ALA A 375 -28.05 -4.83 7.86
C ALA A 375 -26.62 -4.25 7.85
N VAL A 376 -26.43 -3.06 8.42
CA VAL A 376 -25.11 -2.45 8.60
C VAL A 376 -24.20 -3.35 9.44
N ARG A 377 -24.72 -3.89 10.54
CA ARG A 377 -23.99 -4.82 11.41
C ARG A 377 -23.53 -6.06 10.65
N ALA A 378 -24.44 -6.69 9.91
CA ALA A 378 -24.14 -7.90 9.15
C ALA A 378 -23.11 -7.64 8.03
N GLY A 379 -23.22 -6.51 7.33
CA GLY A 379 -22.33 -6.17 6.21
C GLY A 379 -20.94 -5.71 6.63
N ALA A 380 -20.80 -5.04 7.78
CA ALA A 380 -19.54 -4.43 8.21
C ALA A 380 -18.93 -5.03 9.49
N GLY A 381 -19.58 -6.02 10.12
CA GLY A 381 -19.07 -6.67 11.33
C GLY A 381 -18.99 -5.75 12.55
N LEU A 382 -19.84 -4.71 12.61
CA LEU A 382 -19.86 -3.74 13.70
C LEU A 382 -20.49 -4.30 14.98
N ASP A 383 -20.24 -3.64 16.11
CA ASP A 383 -21.08 -3.84 17.30
C ASP A 383 -22.42 -3.09 17.19
N ASP A 384 -23.37 -3.42 18.07
CA ASP A 384 -24.73 -2.88 18.03
C ASP A 384 -24.80 -1.35 18.20
N THR A 385 -23.83 -0.75 18.87
CA THR A 385 -23.80 0.71 19.07
C THR A 385 -23.29 1.39 17.82
N SER A 386 -22.15 0.93 17.29
CA SER A 386 -21.54 1.44 16.08
C SER A 386 -22.46 1.26 14.86
N ALA A 387 -23.21 0.15 14.79
CA ALA A 387 -24.17 -0.09 13.72
C ALA A 387 -25.38 0.86 13.77
N ARG A 388 -25.89 1.19 14.97
CA ARG A 388 -26.96 2.19 15.13
C ARG A 388 -26.49 3.58 14.75
N GLU A 389 -25.30 3.96 15.19
CA GLU A 389 -24.69 5.25 14.84
C GLU A 389 -24.48 5.38 13.33
N ALA A 390 -23.94 4.35 12.66
CA ALA A 390 -23.76 4.34 11.21
C ALA A 390 -25.10 4.45 10.46
N ALA A 391 -26.14 3.71 10.86
CA ALA A 391 -27.45 3.83 10.24
C ALA A 391 -28.06 5.24 10.41
N GLY A 392 -27.88 5.85 11.59
CA GLY A 392 -28.28 7.24 11.84
C GLY A 392 -27.54 8.23 10.95
N MET A 393 -26.22 8.06 10.79
CA MET A 393 -25.40 8.86 9.88
C MET A 393 -25.87 8.75 8.43
N LEU A 394 -26.17 7.55 7.94
CA LEU A 394 -26.71 7.35 6.59
C LEU A 394 -28.08 8.02 6.38
N ALA A 395 -28.93 7.98 7.41
CA ALA A 395 -30.22 8.68 7.38
C ALA A 395 -30.06 10.21 7.33
N GLU A 396 -29.04 10.76 7.97
CA GLU A 396 -28.71 12.18 7.88
C GLU A 396 -28.13 12.57 6.51
N HIS A 397 -27.25 11.73 5.93
CA HIS A 397 -26.67 11.97 4.61
C HIS A 397 -27.75 12.12 3.54
N ARG A 398 -28.85 11.37 3.65
CA ARG A 398 -30.01 11.48 2.74
C ARG A 398 -30.49 12.93 2.54
N LEU A 399 -30.40 13.76 3.58
CA LEU A 399 -30.81 15.17 3.56
C LEU A 399 -29.76 16.08 2.88
N LEU A 400 -28.48 15.68 2.91
CA LEU A 400 -27.33 16.46 2.44
C LEU A 400 -26.73 15.93 1.13
N CYS A 401 -27.21 14.80 0.63
CA CYS A 401 -26.64 14.10 -0.52
C CYS A 401 -26.54 15.04 -1.74
N PRO A 402 -25.34 15.22 -2.31
CA PRO A 402 -25.09 16.21 -3.35
C PRO A 402 -25.69 15.78 -4.70
N LEU A 403 -26.01 14.49 -4.84
CA LEU A 403 -26.56 13.91 -6.06
C LEU A 403 -28.09 14.03 -6.14
N ASN A 404 -28.73 14.54 -5.08
CA ASN A 404 -30.16 14.79 -5.05
C ASN A 404 -30.53 15.90 -6.06
N GLY A 405 -31.22 15.53 -7.15
CA GLY A 405 -31.61 16.47 -8.20
C GLY A 405 -30.46 16.95 -9.08
N LEU A 406 -29.39 16.16 -9.16
CA LEU A 406 -28.28 16.42 -10.08
C LEU A 406 -28.70 16.09 -11.52
N ASP A 407 -28.36 16.98 -12.46
CA ASP A 407 -28.67 16.79 -13.88
C ASP A 407 -27.91 15.58 -14.46
N ALA A 408 -28.49 14.93 -15.48
CA ALA A 408 -27.98 13.67 -16.02
C ALA A 408 -26.65 13.81 -16.79
N ASP A 409 -26.31 15.02 -17.24
CA ASP A 409 -25.06 15.35 -17.93
C ASP A 409 -23.91 15.69 -16.97
N GLU A 410 -24.19 15.82 -15.67
CA GLU A 410 -23.17 16.06 -14.66
C GLU A 410 -22.30 14.81 -14.42
N GLN A 411 -21.03 15.04 -14.16
CA GLN A 411 -20.07 14.02 -13.85
C GLN A 411 -20.10 13.68 -12.37
N VAL A 412 -20.01 12.39 -12.06
CA VAL A 412 -19.93 11.87 -10.68
C VAL A 412 -18.80 10.87 -10.60
N LEU A 413 -17.75 11.22 -9.88
CA LEU A 413 -16.52 10.47 -9.74
C LEU A 413 -16.32 10.12 -8.26
N VAL A 414 -16.77 8.92 -7.90
CA VAL A 414 -16.64 8.35 -6.54
C VAL A 414 -15.20 7.92 -6.30
N GLN A 415 -14.64 8.24 -5.13
CA GLN A 415 -13.28 7.88 -4.74
C GLN A 415 -12.24 8.18 -5.84
N HIS A 416 -12.43 9.29 -6.54
CA HIS A 416 -11.64 9.60 -7.73
C HIS A 416 -10.25 10.06 -7.34
N ARG A 417 -9.22 9.31 -7.77
CA ARG A 417 -7.84 9.67 -7.48
C ARG A 417 -7.37 10.89 -8.26
N VAL A 418 -7.12 11.98 -7.53
CA VAL A 418 -6.49 13.19 -8.04
C VAL A 418 -4.98 13.09 -7.81
N THR A 419 -4.21 13.16 -8.89
CA THR A 419 -2.75 13.04 -8.84
C THR A 419 -2.08 14.27 -9.45
N ALA A 420 -1.10 14.82 -8.74
CA ALA A 420 -0.29 15.92 -9.22
C ALA A 420 1.20 15.64 -8.98
N TYR A 421 2.07 16.34 -9.70
CA TYR A 421 3.52 16.26 -9.55
C TYR A 421 4.09 17.63 -9.19
N VAL A 422 4.93 17.69 -8.16
CA VAL A 422 5.65 18.90 -7.73
C VAL A 422 7.11 18.74 -8.17
N PRO A 423 7.50 19.31 -9.33
CA PRO A 423 8.75 18.94 -9.99
C PRO A 423 10.00 19.29 -9.19
N GLU A 424 10.02 20.44 -8.52
CA GLU A 424 11.17 20.92 -7.77
C GLU A 424 11.45 20.11 -6.49
N LEU A 425 10.47 19.34 -6.02
CA LEU A 425 10.60 18.45 -4.86
C LEU A 425 10.73 16.98 -5.24
N ASP A 426 10.54 16.62 -6.52
CA ASP A 426 10.38 15.25 -7.01
C ASP A 426 9.33 14.46 -6.19
N ILE A 427 8.14 15.05 -6.01
CA ILE A 427 7.04 14.48 -5.21
C ILE A 427 5.79 14.29 -6.07
N VAL A 428 5.20 13.10 -5.94
CA VAL A 428 3.85 12.82 -6.43
C VAL A 428 2.85 13.07 -5.31
N VAL A 429 1.87 13.92 -5.55
CA VAL A 429 0.79 14.22 -4.62
C VAL A 429 -0.39 13.33 -4.98
N LEU A 430 -0.92 12.64 -3.98
CA LEU A 430 -2.08 11.76 -4.13
C LEU A 430 -3.17 12.22 -3.18
N ALA A 431 -4.36 12.40 -3.75
CA ALA A 431 -5.56 12.65 -2.98
C ALA A 431 -6.71 11.82 -3.56
N VAL A 432 -7.56 11.33 -2.66
CA VAL A 432 -8.75 10.54 -3.00
C VAL A 432 -9.88 11.17 -2.20
N PRO A 433 -10.57 12.19 -2.75
CA PRO A 433 -11.83 12.65 -2.19
C PRO A 433 -12.87 11.55 -2.21
N ASP A 434 -13.76 11.56 -1.22
CA ASP A 434 -14.91 10.65 -1.20
C ASP A 434 -15.77 10.84 -2.46
N LEU A 435 -15.97 12.09 -2.88
CA LEU A 435 -16.73 12.41 -4.08
C LEU A 435 -16.19 13.64 -4.81
N VAL A 436 -16.01 13.52 -6.13
CA VAL A 436 -15.91 14.66 -7.04
C VAL A 436 -17.12 14.65 -7.96
N TYR A 437 -17.81 15.77 -8.08
CA TYR A 437 -18.93 15.87 -9.00
C TYR A 437 -18.96 17.24 -9.66
N THR A 438 -19.68 17.35 -10.78
CA THR A 438 -19.96 18.64 -11.40
C THR A 438 -21.37 19.11 -11.05
N HIS A 439 -21.55 20.42 -10.87
CA HIS A 439 -22.87 21.04 -10.76
C HIS A 439 -22.90 22.36 -11.51
N ARG A 440 -23.79 22.47 -12.49
CA ARG A 440 -23.84 23.52 -13.51
C ARG A 440 -22.47 23.70 -14.19
N GLY A 441 -21.82 22.56 -14.51
CA GLY A 441 -20.50 22.50 -15.13
C GLY A 441 -19.33 22.90 -14.22
N ARG A 442 -19.54 22.98 -12.90
CA ARG A 442 -18.51 23.37 -11.92
C ARG A 442 -18.07 22.16 -11.12
N PHE A 443 -16.76 21.91 -11.02
CA PHE A 443 -16.26 20.83 -10.18
C PHE A 443 -16.37 21.15 -8.69
N ILE A 444 -16.88 20.20 -7.94
CA ILE A 444 -17.02 20.24 -6.49
C ILE A 444 -16.31 19.02 -5.90
N TRP A 445 -15.43 19.29 -4.94
CA TRP A 445 -14.75 18.28 -4.13
C TRP A 445 -15.50 18.13 -2.82
N ARG A 446 -15.92 16.93 -2.45
CA ARG A 446 -16.55 16.67 -1.16
C ARG A 446 -15.79 15.63 -0.36
N GLU A 447 -15.57 15.97 0.90
CA GLU A 447 -15.07 15.09 1.96
C GLU A 447 -16.18 14.85 2.98
N THR A 448 -16.35 13.61 3.42
CA THR A 448 -17.34 13.18 4.40
C THR A 448 -16.62 12.76 5.68
N LYS A 449 -16.95 13.40 6.79
CA LYS A 449 -16.40 13.07 8.10
C LYS A 449 -17.47 12.61 9.06
N THR A 450 -17.44 11.32 9.39
CA THR A 450 -18.26 10.75 10.47
C THR A 450 -17.69 11.11 11.84
N SER A 451 -18.54 11.61 12.74
CA SER A 451 -18.11 12.03 14.08
C SER A 451 -19.23 11.89 15.09
N ALA A 452 -18.88 11.41 16.30
CA ALA A 452 -19.76 11.46 17.46
C ALA A 452 -19.62 12.78 18.26
N ARG A 453 -18.71 13.70 17.87
CA ARG A 453 -18.55 15.03 18.50
C ARG A 453 -18.86 16.19 17.53
N PRO A 454 -19.39 17.33 18.02
CA PRO A 454 -19.66 18.48 17.17
C PRO A 454 -18.35 19.02 16.57
N LEU A 455 -18.47 19.80 15.49
CA LEU A 455 -17.33 20.52 14.94
C LEU A 455 -16.76 21.46 16.01
N TRP A 456 -15.43 21.47 16.12
CA TRP A 456 -14.74 22.35 17.05
C TRP A 456 -14.42 23.66 16.35
N GLU A 457 -15.04 24.76 16.77
CA GLU A 457 -14.98 26.05 16.07
C GLU A 457 -13.74 26.90 16.39
N ARG A 458 -12.87 26.48 17.33
CA ARG A 458 -11.71 27.32 17.71
C ARG A 458 -10.57 27.29 16.70
N ASP A 459 -10.46 26.21 15.92
CA ASP A 459 -9.43 26.05 14.91
C ASP A 459 -10.07 26.14 13.51
N SER A 460 -9.32 26.64 12.53
CA SER A 460 -9.79 26.61 11.14
C SER A 460 -10.08 25.17 10.68
N LEU A 461 -11.08 25.04 9.81
CA LEU A 461 -11.41 23.77 9.16
C LEU A 461 -10.22 23.21 8.38
N LEU A 462 -9.39 24.06 7.77
CA LEU A 462 -8.23 23.61 7.00
C LEU A 462 -7.15 22.99 7.88
N HIS A 463 -6.97 23.53 9.09
CA HIS A 463 -6.05 22.96 10.08
C HIS A 463 -6.59 21.66 10.67
N THR A 464 -7.88 21.60 10.97
CA THR A 464 -8.54 20.41 11.55
C THR A 464 -8.63 19.26 10.53
N TYR A 465 -8.87 19.60 9.26
CA TYR A 465 -9.06 18.69 8.15
C TYR A 465 -8.16 19.07 6.97
N PRO A 466 -6.85 18.75 7.03
CA PRO A 466 -5.90 19.15 5.99
C PRO A 466 -6.20 18.60 4.59
N GLN A 467 -7.08 17.61 4.45
CA GLN A 467 -7.55 17.13 3.16
C GLN A 467 -8.30 18.21 2.37
N LEU A 468 -9.00 19.11 3.06
CA LEU A 468 -9.64 20.28 2.46
C LEU A 468 -8.58 21.26 1.94
N ALA A 469 -7.53 21.51 2.72
CA ALA A 469 -6.40 22.35 2.31
C ALA A 469 -5.72 21.78 1.05
N LEU A 470 -5.51 20.46 0.99
CA LEU A 470 -4.95 19.84 -0.21
C LEU A 470 -5.90 19.96 -1.41
N GLY A 471 -7.20 19.74 -1.22
CA GLY A 471 -8.22 19.92 -2.27
C GLY A 471 -8.23 21.33 -2.85
N ILE A 472 -8.14 22.36 -1.99
CA ILE A 472 -8.00 23.77 -2.40
C ILE A 472 -6.77 23.97 -3.29
N LEU A 473 -5.60 23.49 -2.86
CA LEU A 473 -4.36 23.65 -3.62
C LEU A 473 -4.42 22.92 -4.97
N LEU A 474 -5.01 21.73 -5.02
CA LEU A 474 -5.18 20.95 -6.26
C LEU A 474 -6.15 21.63 -7.24
N PHE A 475 -7.25 22.21 -6.75
CA PHE A 475 -8.12 23.05 -7.58
C PHE A 475 -7.40 24.28 -8.10
N HIS A 476 -6.75 25.02 -7.21
CA HIS A 476 -6.02 26.24 -7.57
C HIS A 476 -4.93 25.97 -8.62
N ALA A 477 -4.28 24.81 -8.56
CA ALA A 477 -3.28 24.38 -9.53
C ALA A 477 -3.87 23.77 -10.81
N GLY A 478 -5.19 23.67 -10.93
CA GLY A 478 -5.91 23.15 -12.09
C GLY A 478 -5.73 21.64 -12.31
N ALA A 479 -5.72 20.86 -11.23
CA ALA A 479 -5.59 19.39 -11.29
C ALA A 479 -6.91 18.66 -11.57
N LEU A 480 -8.07 19.32 -11.36
CA LEU A 480 -9.42 18.78 -11.55
C LEU A 480 -10.27 19.56 -12.57
N GLY A 481 -9.71 20.61 -13.19
CA GLY A 481 -10.40 21.49 -14.12
C GLY A 481 -9.62 22.79 -14.33
N ASP A 482 -10.09 23.64 -15.25
CA ASP A 482 -9.31 24.80 -15.71
C ASP A 482 -9.63 26.12 -14.98
N ASP A 483 -10.77 26.25 -14.28
CA ASP A 483 -11.17 27.48 -13.57
C ASP A 483 -11.55 27.23 -12.10
N PRO A 484 -10.63 27.46 -11.13
CA PRO A 484 -10.91 27.26 -9.71
C PRO A 484 -11.92 28.25 -9.13
N ARG A 485 -12.16 29.41 -9.76
CA ARG A 485 -13.09 30.44 -9.24
C ARG A 485 -14.56 30.03 -9.31
N ARG A 486 -14.84 28.92 -9.98
CA ARG A 486 -16.17 28.35 -10.10
C ARG A 486 -16.36 27.10 -9.25
N SER A 487 -15.30 26.59 -8.62
CA SER A 487 -15.30 25.33 -7.88
C SER A 487 -15.58 25.51 -6.39
N TRP A 488 -15.89 24.41 -5.70
CA TRP A 488 -16.07 24.38 -4.25
C TRP A 488 -15.34 23.19 -3.64
N VAL A 489 -14.87 23.38 -2.42
CA VAL A 489 -14.41 22.31 -1.53
C VAL A 489 -15.40 22.23 -0.37
N GLU A 490 -16.04 21.08 -0.22
CA GLU A 490 -17.09 20.83 0.75
C GLU A 490 -16.63 19.84 1.83
N LEU A 491 -17.03 20.11 3.07
CA LEU A 491 -16.94 19.16 4.18
C LEU A 491 -18.36 18.83 4.64
N GLU A 492 -18.75 17.57 4.44
CA GLU A 492 -19.93 17.00 5.07
C GLU A 492 -19.54 16.41 6.43
N HIS A 493 -19.89 17.09 7.51
CA HIS A 493 -19.68 16.59 8.86
C HIS A 493 -20.92 15.82 9.32
N LEU A 494 -20.83 14.50 9.26
CA LEU A 494 -21.94 13.57 9.40
C LEU A 494 -22.08 13.05 10.83
N ARG A 495 -23.29 13.20 11.37
CA ARG A 495 -23.66 12.90 12.75
C ARG A 495 -24.74 11.82 12.76
N ASP A 496 -24.80 11.04 13.84
CA ASP A 496 -25.84 10.04 14.06
C ASP A 496 -27.15 10.64 14.59
N VAL A 497 -27.09 11.86 15.14
CA VAL A 497 -28.25 12.57 15.68
C VAL A 497 -28.92 13.43 14.60
N ARG A 498 -30.24 13.31 14.52
CA ARG A 498 -31.05 13.97 13.49
C ARG A 498 -30.90 15.49 13.51
N GLY A 499 -30.59 16.09 12.35
CA GLY A 499 -30.45 17.53 12.17
C GLY A 499 -29.15 18.14 12.70
N GLU A 500 -28.23 17.32 13.22
CA GLU A 500 -26.93 17.80 13.72
C GLU A 500 -25.83 17.78 12.65
N SER A 501 -26.05 17.09 11.52
CA SER A 501 -25.09 17.08 10.43
C SER A 501 -24.94 18.47 9.79
N ARG A 502 -23.75 18.78 9.30
CA ARG A 502 -23.41 20.10 8.73
C ARG A 502 -22.70 19.94 7.40
N LEU A 503 -22.92 20.90 6.51
CA LEU A 503 -22.21 21.01 5.24
C LEU A 503 -21.50 22.35 5.19
N GLU A 504 -20.17 22.33 5.27
CA GLU A 504 -19.33 23.50 5.15
C GLU A 504 -18.81 23.63 3.73
N ARG A 505 -18.77 24.86 3.21
CA ARG A 505 -18.30 25.16 1.85
C ARG A 505 -17.17 26.17 1.87
N ILE A 506 -16.11 25.85 1.15
CA ILE A 506 -14.90 26.66 1.08
C ILE A 506 -14.62 27.01 -0.38
N ASP A 507 -14.42 28.29 -0.66
CA ASP A 507 -14.12 28.82 -1.99
C ASP A 507 -12.60 28.75 -2.26
N PRO A 508 -12.14 27.88 -3.19
CA PRO A 508 -10.72 27.75 -3.54
C PRO A 508 -10.20 28.90 -4.43
N GLY A 509 -11.07 29.82 -4.87
CA GLY A 509 -10.72 31.00 -5.65
C GLY A 509 -10.28 32.21 -4.82
N ARG A 510 -10.49 32.19 -3.50
CA ARG A 510 -10.12 33.28 -2.58
C ARG A 510 -8.64 33.18 -2.19
N ALA A 511 -7.91 34.28 -2.28
CA ALA A 511 -6.47 34.30 -2.04
C ALA A 511 -6.13 33.92 -0.59
N GLU A 512 -6.89 34.44 0.37
CA GLU A 512 -6.75 34.14 1.80
C GLU A 512 -6.88 32.64 2.10
N THR A 513 -7.83 31.96 1.46
CA THR A 513 -8.05 30.52 1.57
C THR A 513 -6.87 29.73 1.02
N VAL A 514 -6.33 30.15 -0.14
CA VAL A 514 -5.19 29.50 -0.79
C VAL A 514 -3.91 29.68 0.03
N ASP A 515 -3.69 30.87 0.60
CA ASP A 515 -2.53 31.16 1.45
C ASP A 515 -2.56 30.35 2.75
N GLU A 516 -3.73 30.22 3.37
CA GLU A 516 -3.91 29.36 4.54
C GLU A 516 -3.67 27.87 4.18
N ALA A 517 -4.28 27.39 3.10
CA ALA A 517 -4.10 26.01 2.64
C ALA A 517 -2.63 25.69 2.36
N ARG A 518 -1.90 26.64 1.75
CA ARG A 518 -0.46 26.56 1.51
C ARG A 518 0.31 26.45 2.83
N ALA A 519 -0.01 27.28 3.82
CA ALA A 519 0.63 27.26 5.13
C ALA A 519 0.41 25.93 5.87
N VAL A 520 -0.83 25.40 5.86
CA VAL A 520 -1.17 24.11 6.46
C VAL A 520 -0.38 22.98 5.83
N ILE A 521 -0.43 22.83 4.50
CA ILE A 521 0.23 21.71 3.81
C ILE A 521 1.75 21.84 3.89
N ALA A 522 2.31 23.05 3.80
CA ALA A 522 3.75 23.27 3.97
C ALA A 522 4.20 22.89 5.39
N GLY A 523 3.45 23.29 6.42
CA GLY A 523 3.75 22.99 7.82
C GLY A 523 3.75 21.49 8.13
N LEU A 524 2.90 20.71 7.46
CA LEU A 524 2.87 19.25 7.59
C LEU A 524 3.94 18.56 6.73
N THR A 525 4.20 19.09 5.53
CA THR A 525 5.05 18.42 4.53
C THR A 525 6.53 18.66 4.78
N GLN A 526 6.94 19.90 5.07
CA GLN A 526 8.36 20.26 5.19
C GLN A 526 9.11 19.42 6.24
N PRO A 527 8.56 19.19 7.45
CA PRO A 527 9.20 18.30 8.41
C PRO A 527 9.46 16.88 7.88
N LEU A 528 8.52 16.31 7.11
CA LEU A 528 8.69 15.01 6.46
C LEU A 528 9.74 15.08 5.32
N LEU A 529 9.84 16.22 4.63
CA LEU A 529 10.90 16.45 3.63
C LEU A 529 12.28 16.42 4.26
N ASP A 530 12.42 17.01 5.45
CA ASP A 530 13.73 17.17 6.09
C ASP A 530 14.16 15.96 6.92
N ASP A 531 13.21 15.17 7.44
CA ASP A 531 13.51 14.05 8.34
C ASP A 531 14.20 12.86 7.64
N THR A 532 15.32 12.43 8.20
CA THR A 532 16.10 11.26 7.77
C THR A 532 16.12 10.14 8.81
N ALA A 533 15.68 10.44 10.03
CA ALA A 533 15.83 9.55 11.17
C ALA A 533 14.54 8.81 11.49
N TYR A 534 13.38 9.45 11.31
CA TYR A 534 12.06 8.95 11.70
C TYR A 534 11.98 8.61 13.19
N GLU A 535 12.51 9.49 14.03
CA GLU A 535 12.54 9.27 15.48
C GLU A 535 11.13 9.19 16.08
N PRO A 536 10.91 8.29 17.07
CA PRO A 536 9.61 8.15 17.70
C PRO A 536 9.30 9.38 18.55
N ARG A 537 8.13 9.99 18.31
CA ARG A 537 7.51 10.95 19.21
C ARG A 537 6.51 10.20 20.08
N THR A 538 6.69 10.21 21.39
CA THR A 538 5.77 9.50 22.31
C THR A 538 4.66 10.43 22.80
N GLY A 539 3.48 9.88 23.07
CA GLY A 539 2.30 10.63 23.51
C GLY A 539 1.06 9.76 23.60
N ARG A 540 -0.10 10.35 23.89
CA ARG A 540 -1.39 9.63 24.06
C ARG A 540 -1.76 8.73 22.87
N HIS A 541 -1.31 9.09 21.67
CA HIS A 541 -1.49 8.31 20.46
C HIS A 541 -0.81 6.93 20.51
N CYS A 542 0.23 6.75 21.34
CA CYS A 542 0.89 5.46 21.54
C CYS A 542 -0.06 4.35 22.01
N HIS A 543 -1.18 4.68 22.67
CA HIS A 543 -2.16 3.68 23.11
C HIS A 543 -2.90 2.98 21.97
N GLY A 544 -3.06 3.64 20.82
CA GLY A 544 -3.68 3.08 19.61
C GLY A 544 -2.71 3.02 18.42
N CYS A 545 -1.40 3.13 18.69
CA CYS A 545 -0.40 3.15 17.63
C CYS A 545 -0.23 1.75 17.05
N GLN A 546 -0.51 1.63 15.75
CA GLN A 546 -0.40 0.37 15.00
C GLN A 546 1.03 -0.16 14.89
N ALA A 547 2.07 0.55 15.32
CA ALA A 547 3.44 0.04 15.30
C ALA A 547 3.99 -0.22 16.70
N ARG A 548 3.15 -0.09 17.74
CA ARG A 548 3.60 -0.11 19.15
C ARG A 548 4.32 -1.40 19.50
N THR A 549 3.81 -2.54 19.05
CA THR A 549 4.40 -3.86 19.32
C THR A 549 5.90 -3.92 19.00
N TRP A 550 6.35 -3.14 18.01
CA TRP A 550 7.75 -3.10 17.57
C TRP A 550 8.51 -1.87 18.11
N CYS A 551 7.80 -0.89 18.67
CA CYS A 551 8.32 0.41 19.08
C CYS A 551 8.56 0.47 20.61
N ARG A 552 9.81 0.24 21.04
CA ARG A 552 10.18 0.28 22.46
C ARG A 552 9.79 1.60 23.17
N PRO A 553 10.03 2.80 22.61
CA PRO A 553 9.61 4.05 23.26
C PRO A 553 8.09 4.16 23.42
N GLY A 554 7.31 3.74 22.41
CA GLY A 554 5.85 3.74 22.47
C GLY A 554 5.31 2.77 23.53
N THR A 555 5.89 1.56 23.61
CA THR A 555 5.56 0.59 24.66
C THR A 555 5.88 1.12 26.05
N ALA A 556 7.06 1.71 26.24
CA ALA A 556 7.44 2.31 27.52
C ALA A 556 6.50 3.44 27.95
N TYR A 557 6.06 4.28 27.00
CA TYR A 557 5.08 5.34 27.27
C TYR A 557 3.76 4.76 27.79
N VAL A 558 3.21 3.76 27.12
CA VAL A 558 1.94 3.13 27.51
C VAL A 558 2.05 2.45 28.87
N THR A 559 3.16 1.78 29.16
CA THR A 559 3.42 1.19 30.48
C THR A 559 3.48 2.25 31.58
N GLY A 560 4.11 3.41 31.30
CA GLY A 560 4.20 4.51 32.26
C GLY A 560 2.93 5.37 32.38
N HIS A 561 1.98 5.25 31.45
CA HIS A 561 0.76 6.05 31.39
C HIS A 561 -0.47 5.18 31.09
N PRO A 562 -0.82 4.20 31.93
CA PRO A 562 -1.98 3.35 31.66
C PRO A 562 -3.25 4.20 31.48
N ARG A 563 -4.10 3.83 30.50
CA ARG A 563 -5.42 4.45 30.40
C ARG A 563 -6.18 4.14 31.69
N PRO A 564 -6.91 5.10 32.28
CA PRO A 564 -7.87 4.75 33.33
C PRO A 564 -8.78 3.67 32.75
N SER A 565 -8.83 2.52 33.42
CA SER A 565 -9.70 1.43 33.05
C SER A 565 -11.12 1.98 32.96
N SER A 566 -11.76 1.83 31.80
CA SER A 566 -13.21 1.95 31.72
C SER A 566 -13.79 1.06 32.82
N PRO A 567 -14.71 1.55 33.66
CA PRO A 567 -15.24 0.75 34.75
C PRO A 567 -15.80 -0.55 34.17
N ASP A 568 -15.35 -1.67 34.74
CA ASP A 568 -15.84 -3.00 34.42
C ASP A 568 -17.38 -3.01 34.56
N PRO A 569 -18.15 -3.51 33.57
CA PRO A 569 -19.59 -3.70 33.73
C PRO A 569 -19.96 -4.78 34.76
N GLN A 570 -19.00 -5.30 35.53
CA GLN A 570 -19.18 -6.32 36.56
C GLN A 570 -18.95 -5.79 37.98
N THR A 571 -19.42 -4.58 38.29
CA THR A 571 -19.74 -4.25 39.69
C THR A 571 -21.26 -4.28 39.84
N PRO A 572 -21.85 -5.32 40.43
CA PRO A 572 -23.27 -5.29 40.75
C PRO A 572 -23.51 -4.11 41.71
N PRO A 573 -24.62 -3.37 41.57
CA PRO A 573 -24.96 -2.32 42.51
C PRO A 573 -25.01 -2.93 43.91
N ARG A 574 -24.27 -2.33 44.86
CA ARG A 574 -24.47 -2.60 46.28
C ARG A 574 -25.94 -2.31 46.56
N GLY A 575 -26.70 -3.36 46.85
CA GLY A 575 -28.11 -3.25 47.22
C GLY A 575 -28.23 -2.41 48.48
N ASP A 576 -28.91 -1.28 48.36
CA ASP A 576 -29.49 -0.59 49.50
C ASP A 576 -30.56 -1.50 50.12
N ALA A 577 -30.38 -1.83 51.40
CA ALA A 577 -31.38 -2.50 52.19
C ALA A 577 -32.62 -1.58 52.36
N PRO A 578 -33.84 -2.11 52.28
CA PRO A 578 -35.04 -1.30 52.50
C PRO A 578 -35.19 -0.92 53.97
N PRO A 579 -35.72 0.27 54.29
CA PRO A 579 -36.10 0.60 55.65
C PRO A 579 -37.38 -0.14 56.03
N HIS A 580 -37.44 -0.64 57.27
CA HIS A 580 -38.63 -1.18 57.89
C HIS A 580 -39.79 -0.15 57.88
N ALA A 581 -40.88 -0.49 57.20
CA ALA A 581 -42.26 -0.48 57.71
C ALA A 581 -43.20 -1.08 56.66
#